data_AF-A0A514CLB4-F1
#
_entry.id   AF-A0A514CLB4-F1
#
_cell.length_a   1.000
_cell.length_b   1.000
_cell.length_c   1.000
_cell.angle_alpha   90.00
_cell.angle_beta   90.00
_cell.angle_gamma   90.00
#
_symmetry.space_group_name_H-M   'P 1'
#
loop_
_entity.id
_entity.type
_entity.pdbx_description
1 polymer ?
#
loop_
_entity_poly.entity_id
_entity_poly.type
_entity_poly.pdbx_seq_one_letter_code
_entity_poly.pdbx_strand_id
1 'polypeptide(L)'
;MKLIATPFLLLLVLFSFGMAKAQQIQMPQASPAAAISQKIGLTDVKLEYSRPSVKGRKIFGTLVPYGEVWRTGANASTKITFSTPVTVEGNEVAAGTYALYAIPNKKEWTFILSDNLELWGAIGYTPESDVLRFTVPSTKSKDEYETMELSFNNMTDTGATLNLHWEKTAAGFRIETKVDQIVMDQIQQMVIDTKTDNPGLLYQAASYYYTSDKEMEQAHKWIEQSVATDPKYWTVHLKAKIEDKLGLTEEAIQSAEMSKQLADEAKNIDYVNLNDRLIKALQ
;
A
#
# COMPACT_ATOMS: atom_id res chain seq x y z
N MET A 1 18.91 -5.14 -84.28
CA MET A 1 18.33 -6.17 -85.16
C MET A 1 17.90 -7.35 -84.28
N LYS A 2 16.58 -7.64 -84.24
CA LYS A 2 15.88 -8.88 -83.78
C LYS A 2 16.22 -9.42 -82.37
N LEU A 3 15.28 -9.30 -81.41
CA LEU A 3 14.23 -10.27 -81.03
C LEU A 3 14.80 -11.55 -80.38
N ILE A 4 14.34 -11.88 -79.16
CA ILE A 4 13.59 -13.11 -78.80
C ILE A 4 13.41 -13.19 -77.27
N ALA A 5 12.21 -13.62 -76.87
CA ALA A 5 11.74 -13.77 -75.50
C ALA A 5 12.17 -15.10 -74.82
N THR A 6 12.08 -15.07 -73.49
CA THR A 6 12.06 -16.10 -72.39
C THR A 6 11.74 -17.56 -72.75
N PRO A 7 12.13 -18.61 -71.97
CA PRO A 7 11.64 -18.80 -70.57
C PRO A 7 12.46 -19.70 -69.56
N PHE A 8 12.04 -19.63 -68.29
CA PHE A 8 11.96 -20.66 -67.21
C PHE A 8 13.18 -21.38 -66.57
N LEU A 9 13.21 -21.31 -65.22
CA LEU A 9 13.39 -22.38 -64.21
C LEU A 9 14.66 -22.36 -63.30
N LEU A 10 14.42 -22.65 -62.00
CA LEU A 10 15.31 -22.96 -60.86
C LEU A 10 16.06 -21.78 -60.22
N LEU A 11 16.09 -21.56 -58.90
CA LEU A 11 15.74 -22.37 -57.71
C LEU A 11 15.57 -21.37 -56.55
N LEU A 12 14.38 -21.26 -55.96
CA LEU A 12 14.15 -20.43 -54.76
C LEU A 12 14.52 -21.25 -53.51
N VAL A 13 15.78 -21.20 -53.09
CA VAL A 13 16.19 -21.74 -51.78
C VAL A 13 15.73 -20.75 -50.71
N LEU A 14 14.52 -20.96 -50.20
CA LEU A 14 14.08 -20.40 -48.93
C LEU A 14 14.94 -21.03 -47.83
N PHE A 15 16.02 -20.35 -47.45
CA PHE A 15 16.74 -20.62 -46.22
C PHE A 15 15.84 -20.18 -45.06
N SER A 16 14.94 -21.07 -44.64
CA SER A 16 14.23 -20.95 -43.38
C SER A 16 15.26 -21.01 -42.25
N PHE A 17 15.79 -19.86 -41.84
CA PHE A 17 16.46 -19.71 -40.56
C PHE A 17 15.40 -19.88 -39.46
N GLY A 18 15.01 -21.13 -39.20
CA GLY A 18 14.31 -21.49 -37.99
C GLY A 18 15.25 -21.21 -36.84
N MET A 19 15.01 -20.14 -36.08
CA MET A 19 15.64 -19.95 -34.78
C MET A 19 15.23 -21.15 -33.92
N ALA A 20 16.10 -22.15 -33.84
CA ALA A 20 16.04 -23.18 -32.83
C ALA A 20 16.27 -22.48 -31.48
N LYS A 21 15.19 -22.08 -30.79
CA LYS A 21 15.29 -21.82 -29.36
C LYS A 21 15.58 -23.14 -28.70
N ALA A 22 16.82 -23.34 -28.24
CA ALA A 22 17.17 -24.49 -27.42
C ALA A 22 16.20 -24.56 -26.24
N GLN A 23 15.40 -25.63 -26.15
CA GLN A 23 14.58 -25.91 -24.98
C GLN A 23 15.51 -26.33 -23.85
N GLN A 24 15.86 -25.36 -22.98
CA GLN A 24 16.48 -25.66 -21.70
C GLN A 24 15.44 -26.26 -20.75
N ILE A 25 15.86 -27.26 -19.97
CA ILE A 25 15.00 -27.81 -18.90
C ILE A 25 14.80 -26.72 -17.86
N GLN A 26 13.54 -26.37 -17.60
CA GLN A 26 13.18 -25.40 -16.57
C GLN A 26 13.32 -26.04 -15.19
N MET A 27 14.30 -25.59 -14.42
CA MET A 27 14.50 -26.02 -13.03
C MET A 27 13.92 -24.99 -12.05
N PRO A 28 13.40 -25.42 -10.88
CA PRO A 28 13.03 -24.48 -9.82
C PRO A 28 14.21 -23.59 -9.43
N GLN A 29 13.96 -22.29 -9.32
CA GLN A 29 14.98 -21.35 -8.86
C GLN A 29 15.31 -21.60 -7.38
N ALA A 30 16.59 -21.55 -7.03
CA ALA A 30 17.03 -21.77 -5.66
C ALA A 30 16.48 -20.72 -4.66
N SER A 31 16.13 -19.54 -5.16
CA SER A 31 15.43 -18.48 -4.45
C SER A 31 14.22 -18.07 -5.27
N PRO A 32 13.03 -18.64 -4.99
CA PRO A 32 11.82 -18.32 -5.72
C PRO A 32 11.48 -16.83 -5.64
N ALA A 33 10.94 -16.28 -6.73
CA ALA A 33 10.43 -14.92 -6.76
C ALA A 33 9.12 -14.81 -5.97
N ALA A 34 8.89 -13.66 -5.36
CA ALA A 34 7.67 -13.29 -4.65
C ALA A 34 7.32 -11.83 -4.93
N ALA A 35 6.02 -11.55 -4.97
CA ALA A 35 5.50 -10.20 -5.06
C ALA A 35 4.39 -10.01 -4.03
N ILE A 36 4.35 -8.83 -3.41
CA ILE A 36 3.34 -8.43 -2.43
C ILE A 36 2.78 -7.09 -2.89
N SER A 37 1.46 -6.94 -2.88
CA SER A 37 0.78 -5.67 -3.10
C SER A 37 -0.07 -5.36 -1.89
N GLN A 38 0.12 -4.19 -1.29
CA GLN A 38 -0.59 -3.76 -0.10
C GLN A 38 -1.06 -2.32 -0.29
N LYS A 39 -2.35 -2.09 -0.05
CA LYS A 39 -2.88 -0.73 0.08
C LYS A 39 -2.62 -0.24 1.51
N ILE A 40 -1.90 0.87 1.63
CA ILE A 40 -1.62 1.55 2.89
C ILE A 40 -2.27 2.93 2.79
N GLY A 41 -3.32 3.18 3.57
CA GLY A 41 -4.18 4.34 3.35
C GLY A 41 -4.71 4.37 1.91
N LEU A 42 -4.35 5.40 1.15
CA LEU A 42 -4.71 5.55 -0.27
C LEU A 42 -3.58 5.16 -1.22
N THR A 43 -2.41 4.77 -0.71
CA THR A 43 -1.22 4.42 -1.48
C THR A 43 -1.13 2.93 -1.72
N ASP A 44 -0.87 2.52 -2.96
CA ASP A 44 -0.51 1.14 -3.29
C ASP A 44 1.01 0.97 -3.15
N VAL A 45 1.41 0.03 -2.30
CA VAL A 45 2.80 -0.32 -2.06
C VAL A 45 3.05 -1.73 -2.56
N LYS A 46 3.97 -1.86 -3.52
CA LYS A 46 4.34 -3.14 -4.14
C LYS A 46 5.76 -3.52 -3.77
N LEU A 47 5.98 -4.79 -3.44
CA LEU A 47 7.30 -5.39 -3.26
C LEU A 47 7.50 -6.48 -4.30
N GLU A 48 8.70 -6.54 -4.87
CA GLU A 48 9.13 -7.60 -5.78
C GLU A 48 10.53 -8.06 -5.37
N TYR A 49 10.66 -9.32 -4.98
CA TYR A 49 11.90 -9.84 -4.41
C TYR A 49 12.06 -11.34 -4.62
N SER A 50 13.28 -11.86 -4.41
CA SER A 50 13.52 -13.31 -4.34
C SER A 50 13.76 -13.74 -2.90
N ARG A 51 13.24 -14.92 -2.55
CA ARG A 51 13.22 -15.47 -1.19
C ARG A 51 14.29 -16.56 -1.02
N PRO A 52 15.52 -16.25 -0.57
CA PRO A 52 16.52 -17.28 -0.26
C PRO A 52 16.17 -18.04 1.02
N SER A 53 16.59 -19.30 1.11
CA SER A 53 16.44 -20.14 2.30
C SER A 53 17.76 -20.33 3.06
N VAL A 54 17.69 -20.60 4.36
CA VAL A 54 18.84 -20.80 5.26
C VAL A 54 19.65 -22.03 4.84
N LYS A 55 18.98 -23.18 4.68
CA LYS A 55 19.58 -24.47 4.29
C LYS A 55 20.77 -24.86 5.17
N GLY A 56 20.63 -24.69 6.48
CA GLY A 56 21.66 -25.03 7.48
C GLY A 56 22.89 -24.12 7.47
N ARG A 57 22.87 -23.01 6.73
CA ARG A 57 23.95 -22.02 6.71
C ARG A 57 23.68 -20.95 7.75
N LYS A 58 24.75 -20.40 8.34
CA LYS A 58 24.64 -19.10 9.00
C LYS A 58 24.39 -18.03 7.94
N ILE A 59 23.45 -17.11 8.18
CA ILE A 59 23.12 -16.07 7.20
C ILE A 59 23.93 -14.81 7.48
N PHE A 60 23.63 -14.12 8.59
CA PHE A 60 24.22 -12.82 8.87
C PHE A 60 25.61 -12.94 9.50
N GLY A 61 26.53 -12.10 9.03
CA GLY A 61 27.96 -12.16 9.33
C GLY A 61 28.71 -13.26 8.58
N THR A 62 28.07 -13.95 7.63
CA THR A 62 28.72 -14.96 6.77
C THR A 62 28.20 -14.85 5.33
N LEU A 63 27.08 -15.49 4.99
CA LEU A 63 26.48 -15.39 3.64
C LEU A 63 26.14 -13.94 3.28
N VAL A 64 25.62 -13.20 4.25
CA VAL A 64 25.43 -11.74 4.20
C VAL A 64 26.42 -11.13 5.20
N PRO A 65 27.56 -10.60 4.74
CA PRO A 65 28.54 -9.96 5.63
C PRO A 65 27.95 -8.75 6.35
N TYR A 66 28.38 -8.51 7.58
CA TYR A 66 28.02 -7.28 8.29
C TYR A 66 28.82 -6.10 7.76
N GLY A 67 28.21 -4.91 7.74
CA GLY A 67 28.85 -3.68 7.27
C GLY A 67 28.91 -3.54 5.74
N GLU A 68 28.44 -4.54 4.99
CA GLU A 68 28.44 -4.53 3.53
C GLU A 68 27.03 -4.32 2.97
N VAL A 69 26.95 -3.66 1.81
CA VAL A 69 25.69 -3.43 1.11
C VAL A 69 25.15 -4.75 0.56
N TRP A 70 23.89 -5.01 0.86
CA TRP A 70 23.15 -6.18 0.44
C TRP A 70 21.86 -5.77 -0.27
N ARG A 71 21.55 -6.47 -1.36
CA ARG A 71 20.36 -6.29 -2.21
C ARG A 71 19.01 -6.62 -1.55
N THR A 72 19.00 -6.90 -0.24
CA THR A 72 17.81 -7.27 0.54
C THR A 72 17.02 -8.44 -0.07
N GLY A 73 17.73 -9.45 -0.58
CA GLY A 73 17.14 -10.60 -1.26
C GLY A 73 18.15 -11.46 -2.02
N ALA A 74 17.69 -12.15 -3.06
CA ALA A 74 18.50 -12.98 -3.96
C ALA A 74 18.29 -12.58 -5.43
N ASN A 75 19.26 -12.91 -6.29
CA ASN A 75 19.27 -12.57 -7.72
C ASN A 75 19.31 -11.06 -7.96
N ALA A 76 18.26 -10.47 -8.53
CA ALA A 76 18.11 -9.02 -8.70
C ALA A 76 17.90 -8.30 -7.35
N SER A 77 18.08 -6.98 -7.33
CA SER A 77 17.72 -6.16 -6.17
C SER A 77 16.22 -6.23 -5.89
N THR A 78 15.87 -6.27 -4.60
CA THR A 78 14.48 -6.13 -4.17
C THR A 78 13.95 -4.77 -4.61
N LYS A 79 12.74 -4.73 -5.16
CA LYS A 79 12.09 -3.50 -5.59
C LYS A 79 10.93 -3.17 -4.67
N ILE A 80 10.80 -1.89 -4.34
CA ILE A 80 9.66 -1.32 -3.65
C ILE A 80 9.08 -0.19 -4.49
N THR A 81 7.76 -0.21 -4.71
CA THR A 81 7.06 0.81 -5.50
C THR A 81 5.99 1.47 -4.64
N PHE A 82 5.90 2.80 -4.71
CA PHE A 82 4.86 3.61 -4.09
C PHE A 82 4.05 4.34 -5.16
N SER A 83 2.72 4.19 -5.16
CA SER A 83 1.85 4.85 -6.14
C SER A 83 1.64 6.35 -5.89
N THR A 84 1.90 6.81 -4.66
CA THR A 84 1.87 8.23 -4.25
C THR A 84 3.09 8.52 -3.39
N PRO A 85 3.42 9.80 -3.12
CA PRO A 85 4.44 10.14 -2.14
C PRO A 85 4.10 9.55 -0.75
N VAL A 86 5.14 9.15 -0.02
CA VAL A 86 5.06 8.54 1.32
C VAL A 86 6.10 9.16 2.24
N THR A 87 6.03 8.82 3.52
CA THR A 87 7.05 9.11 4.51
C THR A 87 7.63 7.80 5.03
N VAL A 88 8.95 7.64 4.97
CA VAL A 88 9.67 6.45 5.44
C VAL A 88 10.56 6.85 6.61
N GLU A 89 10.28 6.31 7.80
CA GLU A 89 10.98 6.68 9.05
C GLU A 89 11.09 8.21 9.23
N GLY A 90 9.99 8.93 8.97
CA GLY A 90 9.95 10.39 9.07
C GLY A 90 10.51 11.17 7.87
N ASN A 91 11.07 10.50 6.85
CA ASN A 91 11.65 11.14 5.67
C ASN A 91 10.70 11.08 4.48
N GLU A 92 10.51 12.19 3.76
CA GLU A 92 9.67 12.21 2.57
C GLU A 92 10.32 11.42 1.41
N VAL A 93 9.50 10.60 0.75
CA VAL A 93 9.88 9.82 -0.43
C VAL A 93 8.82 10.05 -1.50
N ALA A 94 9.28 10.42 -2.71
CA ALA A 94 8.38 10.62 -3.84
C ALA A 94 7.70 9.30 -4.28
N ALA A 95 6.61 9.43 -5.04
CA ALA A 95 6.05 8.29 -5.75
C ALA A 95 7.09 7.75 -6.75
N GLY A 96 7.20 6.43 -6.87
CA GLY A 96 8.20 5.83 -7.73
C GLY A 96 8.51 4.40 -7.38
N THR A 97 9.43 3.81 -8.16
CA THR A 97 10.01 2.50 -7.87
C THR A 97 11.46 2.69 -7.46
N TYR A 98 11.85 2.02 -6.39
CA TYR A 98 13.19 2.07 -5.80
C TYR A 98 13.73 0.66 -5.62
N ALA A 99 15.04 0.52 -5.78
CA ALA A 99 15.74 -0.67 -5.32
C ALA A 99 15.99 -0.55 -3.81
N LEU A 100 15.61 -1.58 -3.07
CA LEU A 100 15.75 -1.67 -1.62
C LEU A 100 17.04 -2.42 -1.27
N TYR A 101 18.03 -1.68 -0.77
CA TYR A 101 19.25 -2.25 -0.20
C TYR A 101 19.23 -2.14 1.33
N ALA A 102 20.10 -2.93 1.96
CA ALA A 102 20.34 -2.88 3.38
C ALA A 102 21.83 -3.11 3.68
N ILE A 103 22.33 -2.49 4.74
CA ILE A 103 23.64 -2.77 5.34
C ILE A 103 23.37 -3.38 6.73
N PRO A 104 23.42 -4.71 6.86
CA PRO A 104 23.18 -5.36 8.14
C PRO A 104 24.32 -5.10 9.13
N ASN A 105 23.98 -4.81 10.38
CA ASN A 105 24.87 -4.95 11.53
C ASN A 105 24.19 -5.74 12.66
N LYS A 106 24.93 -6.01 13.74
CA LYS A 106 24.46 -6.83 14.87
C LYS A 106 23.30 -6.25 15.66
N LYS A 107 23.18 -4.92 15.73
CA LYS A 107 22.19 -4.21 16.55
C LYS A 107 21.27 -3.29 15.75
N GLU A 108 21.70 -2.90 14.57
CA GLU A 108 21.00 -1.96 13.70
C GLU A 108 21.29 -2.30 12.25
N TRP A 109 20.37 -1.94 11.38
CA TRP A 109 20.50 -2.09 9.94
C TRP A 109 20.30 -0.72 9.31
N THR A 110 21.10 -0.41 8.30
CA THR A 110 20.84 0.76 7.45
C THR A 110 20.07 0.30 6.23
N PHE A 111 18.82 0.74 6.06
CA PHE A 111 18.07 0.55 4.83
C PHE A 111 18.33 1.70 3.85
N ILE A 112 18.25 1.38 2.57
CA ILE A 112 18.59 2.29 1.48
C ILE A 112 17.54 2.13 0.38
N LEU A 113 16.96 3.25 -0.05
CA LEU A 113 16.19 3.34 -1.28
C LEU A 113 17.07 3.96 -2.35
N SER A 114 17.27 3.26 -3.45
CA SER A 114 18.07 3.72 -4.58
C SER A 114 17.25 3.81 -5.86
N ASP A 115 17.53 4.81 -6.70
CA ASP A 115 16.90 4.96 -8.02
C ASP A 115 17.51 4.05 -9.11
N ASN A 116 18.63 3.36 -8.82
CA ASN A 116 19.23 2.41 -9.73
C ASN A 116 18.55 1.03 -9.65
N LEU A 117 17.69 0.75 -10.63
CA LEU A 117 16.86 -0.46 -10.69
C LEU A 117 17.48 -1.63 -11.48
N GLU A 118 18.67 -1.45 -12.05
CA GLU A 118 19.24 -2.34 -13.06
C GLU A 118 20.29 -3.32 -12.49
N LEU A 119 20.72 -3.11 -11.24
CA LEU A 119 21.80 -3.91 -10.66
C LEU A 119 21.39 -5.37 -10.38
N TRP A 120 22.26 -6.28 -10.77
CA TRP A 120 22.18 -7.68 -10.38
C TRP A 120 22.79 -7.87 -8.99
N GLY A 121 21.97 -7.62 -7.98
CA GLY A 121 22.39 -7.63 -6.59
C GLY A 121 23.10 -6.34 -6.20
N ALA A 122 24.24 -6.43 -5.49
CA ALA A 122 24.98 -5.25 -5.00
C ALA A 122 26.27 -4.97 -5.81
N ILE A 123 26.53 -5.74 -6.86
CA ILE A 123 27.71 -5.53 -7.72
C ILE A 123 27.49 -4.25 -8.53
N GLY A 124 28.41 -3.30 -8.43
CA GLY A 124 28.29 -1.99 -9.09
C GLY A 124 27.39 -1.00 -8.35
N TYR A 125 26.97 -1.33 -7.12
CA TYR A 125 26.28 -0.36 -6.26
C TYR A 125 27.19 0.83 -5.95
N THR A 126 26.63 2.03 -6.03
CA THR A 126 27.31 3.27 -5.63
C THR A 126 26.36 4.18 -4.83
N PRO A 127 26.82 4.89 -3.80
CA PRO A 127 25.96 5.74 -2.96
C PRO A 127 25.32 6.94 -3.70
N GLU A 128 25.82 7.32 -4.87
CA GLU A 128 25.33 8.48 -5.63
C GLU A 128 23.90 8.29 -6.14
N SER A 129 23.44 7.04 -6.26
CA SER A 129 22.07 6.67 -6.61
C SER A 129 21.16 6.48 -5.38
N ASP A 130 21.61 6.78 -4.17
CA ASP A 130 20.78 6.69 -2.98
C ASP A 130 19.82 7.89 -2.92
N VAL A 131 18.52 7.59 -2.85
CA VAL A 131 17.45 8.57 -2.63
C VAL A 131 17.21 8.77 -1.14
N LEU A 132 17.30 7.69 -0.37
CA LEU A 132 17.13 7.74 1.08
C LEU A 132 17.99 6.67 1.75
N ARG A 133 18.65 7.03 2.85
CA ARG A 133 19.41 6.13 3.71
C ARG A 133 19.06 6.40 5.18
N PHE A 134 18.65 5.37 5.90
CA PHE A 134 18.20 5.50 7.29
C PHE A 134 18.49 4.23 8.08
N THR A 135 18.61 4.37 9.40
CA THR A 135 19.01 3.27 10.29
C THR A 135 17.87 2.90 11.22
N VAL A 136 17.64 1.60 11.37
CA VAL A 136 16.62 1.02 12.27
C VAL A 136 17.23 -0.06 13.16
N PRO A 137 16.69 -0.31 14.36
CA PRO A 137 17.16 -1.41 15.19
C PRO A 137 16.95 -2.76 14.50
N SER A 138 17.90 -3.67 14.69
CA SER A 138 17.72 -5.09 14.37
C SER A 138 17.45 -5.87 15.65
N THR A 139 16.56 -6.84 15.55
CA THR A 139 16.11 -7.65 16.67
C THR A 139 16.28 -9.13 16.35
N LYS A 140 16.29 -9.93 17.40
CA LYS A 140 16.30 -11.39 17.26
C LYS A 140 14.86 -11.89 17.26
N SER A 141 14.49 -12.61 16.20
CA SER A 141 13.18 -13.25 16.10
C SER A 141 13.05 -14.38 17.12
N LYS A 142 11.83 -14.57 17.66
CA LYS A 142 11.51 -15.68 18.55
C LYS A 142 11.59 -17.01 17.80
N ASP A 143 10.97 -17.05 16.62
CA ASP A 143 10.93 -18.19 15.74
C ASP A 143 12.05 -18.11 14.69
N GLU A 144 12.39 -19.26 14.12
CA GLU A 144 13.38 -19.36 13.06
C GLU A 144 12.69 -19.34 11.69
N TYR A 145 13.10 -18.41 10.84
CA TYR A 145 12.58 -18.22 9.50
C TYR A 145 13.51 -18.88 8.48
N GLU A 146 13.17 -20.11 8.08
CA GLU A 146 13.95 -20.89 7.10
C GLU A 146 14.03 -20.17 5.75
N THR A 147 13.01 -19.42 5.35
CA THR A 147 12.99 -18.68 4.09
C THR A 147 12.78 -17.20 4.37
N MET A 148 13.61 -16.35 3.74
CA MET A 148 13.50 -14.90 3.90
C MET A 148 12.09 -14.42 3.56
N GLU A 149 11.56 -13.56 4.41
CA GLU A 149 10.23 -13.00 4.29
C GLU A 149 10.26 -11.49 4.43
N LEU A 150 9.61 -10.81 3.48
CA LEU A 150 9.17 -9.43 3.63
C LEU A 150 7.66 -9.43 3.84
N SER A 151 7.18 -8.64 4.79
CA SER A 151 5.75 -8.56 5.14
C SER A 151 5.35 -7.18 5.65
N PHE A 152 4.12 -6.75 5.37
CA PHE A 152 3.53 -5.58 6.02
C PHE A 152 2.76 -5.99 7.28
N ASN A 153 3.01 -5.31 8.41
CA ASN A 153 2.24 -5.48 9.65
C ASN A 153 1.96 -4.12 10.31
N ASN A 154 1.35 -4.13 11.51
CA ASN A 154 1.04 -2.93 12.29
C ASN A 154 0.32 -1.87 11.45
N MET A 155 -0.71 -2.31 10.72
CA MET A 155 -1.49 -1.45 9.82
C MET A 155 -2.30 -0.44 10.63
N THR A 156 -2.26 0.81 10.18
CA THR A 156 -3.16 1.89 10.58
C THR A 156 -3.82 2.45 9.33
N ASP A 157 -4.80 3.35 9.49
CA ASP A 157 -5.46 4.02 8.37
C ASP A 157 -4.48 4.82 7.49
N THR A 158 -3.32 5.17 8.04
CA THR A 158 -2.33 6.04 7.40
C THR A 158 -0.96 5.39 7.19
N GLY A 159 -0.77 4.12 7.57
CA GLY A 159 0.56 3.53 7.45
C GLY A 159 0.67 2.04 7.80
N ALA A 160 1.79 1.42 7.42
CA ALA A 160 2.20 0.10 7.89
C ALA A 160 3.69 0.04 8.25
N THR A 161 4.13 -1.05 8.88
CA THR A 161 5.54 -1.39 9.03
C THR A 161 5.92 -2.47 8.03
N LEU A 162 6.94 -2.22 7.20
CA LEU A 162 7.58 -3.26 6.39
C LEU A 162 8.60 -3.99 7.25
N ASN A 163 8.48 -5.30 7.37
CA ASN A 163 9.38 -6.13 8.17
C ASN A 163 10.09 -7.13 7.28
N LEU A 164 11.37 -7.34 7.57
CA LEU A 164 12.17 -8.43 7.06
C LEU A 164 12.44 -9.43 8.17
N HIS A 165 12.21 -10.72 7.89
CA HIS A 165 12.60 -11.84 8.74
C HIS A 165 13.43 -12.83 7.94
N TRP A 166 14.56 -13.28 8.51
CA TRP A 166 15.33 -14.41 7.98
C TRP A 166 16.25 -15.00 9.04
N GLU A 167 16.34 -16.34 9.09
CA GLU A 167 17.01 -17.05 10.18
C GLU A 167 16.39 -16.62 11.52
N LYS A 168 17.15 -16.01 12.42
CA LYS A 168 16.66 -15.44 13.69
C LYS A 168 16.81 -13.92 13.74
N THR A 169 16.90 -13.26 12.59
CA THR A 169 17.09 -11.81 12.52
C THR A 169 15.86 -11.15 11.93
N ALA A 170 15.44 -10.07 12.56
CA ALA A 170 14.40 -9.19 12.06
C ALA A 170 14.87 -7.73 12.03
N ALA A 171 14.45 -7.00 11.01
CA ALA A 171 14.60 -5.57 10.91
C ALA A 171 13.42 -5.03 10.09
N GLY A 172 12.90 -3.87 10.45
CA GLY A 172 11.74 -3.32 9.78
C GLY A 172 11.64 -1.82 9.97
N PHE A 173 10.84 -1.19 9.14
CA PHE A 173 10.68 0.26 9.12
C PHE A 173 9.25 0.69 8.80
N ARG A 174 8.89 1.86 9.29
CA ARG A 174 7.57 2.47 9.20
C ARG A 174 7.42 3.23 7.88
N ILE A 175 6.30 2.98 7.21
CA ILE A 175 5.86 3.68 6.00
C ILE A 175 4.52 4.35 6.29
N GLU A 176 4.49 5.68 6.21
CA GLU A 176 3.30 6.50 6.42
C GLU A 176 2.90 7.18 5.12
N THR A 177 1.61 7.47 4.99
CA THR A 177 0.99 7.98 3.77
C THR A 177 0.25 9.26 4.06
N LYS A 178 0.18 10.16 3.07
CA LYS A 178 -0.42 11.49 3.22
C LYS A 178 -1.95 11.46 3.05
N VAL A 179 -2.64 10.54 3.74
CA VAL A 179 -4.10 10.36 3.61
C VAL A 179 -4.84 11.67 3.89
N ASP A 180 -4.48 12.39 4.94
CA ASP A 180 -5.17 13.62 5.33
C ASP A 180 -5.11 14.69 4.26
N GLN A 181 -3.90 14.96 3.75
CA GLN A 181 -3.73 15.91 2.66
C GLN A 181 -4.55 15.52 1.42
N ILE A 182 -4.49 14.26 1.00
CA ILE A 182 -5.20 13.78 -0.19
C ILE A 182 -6.72 13.92 -0.04
N VAL A 183 -7.28 13.50 1.09
CA VAL A 183 -8.73 13.56 1.29
C VAL A 183 -9.20 15.00 1.46
N MET A 184 -8.43 15.84 2.16
CA MET A 184 -8.76 17.26 2.31
C MET A 184 -8.72 18.02 0.98
N ASP A 185 -7.73 17.73 0.13
CA ASP A 185 -7.67 18.30 -1.23
C ASP A 185 -8.89 17.89 -2.07
N GLN A 186 -9.34 16.64 -1.95
CA GLN A 186 -10.54 16.15 -2.61
C GLN A 186 -11.81 16.83 -2.07
N ILE A 187 -11.94 16.99 -0.75
CA ILE A 187 -13.08 17.69 -0.14
C ILE A 187 -13.10 19.16 -0.58
N GLN A 188 -11.94 19.82 -0.60
CA GLN A 188 -11.83 21.20 -1.07
C GLN A 188 -12.34 21.32 -2.51
N GLN A 189 -11.80 20.50 -3.42
CA GLN A 189 -12.12 20.58 -4.85
C GLN A 189 -13.55 20.12 -5.17
N MET A 190 -14.04 19.05 -4.54
CA MET A 190 -15.28 18.39 -4.94
C MET A 190 -16.50 18.86 -4.15
N VAL A 191 -16.30 19.43 -2.95
CA VAL A 191 -17.39 19.85 -2.05
C VAL A 191 -17.40 21.36 -1.86
N ILE A 192 -16.27 21.94 -1.47
CA ILE A 192 -16.19 23.35 -1.05
C ILE A 192 -16.18 24.28 -2.27
N ASP A 193 -15.25 24.06 -3.20
CA ASP A 193 -15.06 24.92 -4.38
C ASP A 193 -16.26 24.87 -5.33
N THR A 194 -16.83 23.68 -5.51
CA THR A 194 -18.00 23.44 -6.36
C THR A 194 -19.32 23.81 -5.69
N LYS A 195 -19.33 23.97 -4.35
CA LYS A 195 -20.55 24.11 -3.54
C LYS A 195 -21.58 23.01 -3.88
N THR A 196 -21.11 21.76 -3.86
CA THR A 196 -21.92 20.62 -4.31
C THR A 196 -23.22 20.46 -3.51
N ASP A 197 -24.28 20.03 -4.18
CA ASP A 197 -25.53 19.57 -3.60
C ASP A 197 -25.63 18.03 -3.61
N ASN A 198 -24.59 17.33 -4.06
CA ASN A 198 -24.58 15.88 -4.15
C ASN A 198 -24.58 15.26 -2.73
N PRO A 199 -25.64 14.53 -2.32
CA PRO A 199 -25.75 14.01 -0.96
C PRO A 199 -24.66 12.99 -0.62
N GLY A 200 -24.14 12.26 -1.61
CA GLY A 200 -23.06 11.30 -1.43
C GLY A 200 -21.72 11.98 -1.11
N LEU A 201 -21.36 13.05 -1.83
CA LEU A 201 -20.14 13.81 -1.57
C LEU A 201 -20.20 14.52 -0.21
N LEU A 202 -21.35 15.09 0.14
CA LEU A 202 -21.59 15.71 1.45
C LEU A 202 -21.46 14.70 2.59
N TYR A 203 -22.04 13.51 2.44
CA TYR A 203 -21.88 12.41 3.39
C TYR A 203 -20.40 12.00 3.55
N GLN A 204 -19.68 11.83 2.44
CA GLN A 204 -18.26 11.44 2.47
C GLN A 204 -17.41 12.48 3.20
N ALA A 205 -17.63 13.77 2.93
CA ALA A 205 -16.91 14.86 3.61
C ALA A 205 -17.24 14.90 5.11
N ALA A 206 -18.52 14.81 5.49
CA ALA A 206 -18.94 14.77 6.88
C ALA A 206 -18.37 13.55 7.62
N SER A 207 -18.40 12.37 7.00
CA SER A 207 -17.84 11.15 7.57
C SER A 207 -16.33 11.28 7.81
N TYR A 208 -15.61 11.91 6.87
CA TYR A 208 -14.18 12.13 7.03
C TYR A 208 -13.88 13.10 8.18
N TYR A 209 -14.62 14.21 8.26
CA TYR A 209 -14.45 15.17 9.35
C TYR A 209 -14.78 14.55 10.72
N TYR A 210 -15.81 13.72 10.79
CA TYR A 210 -16.16 12.99 12.02
C TYR A 210 -15.06 12.03 12.48
N THR A 211 -14.56 11.20 11.55
CA THR A 211 -13.56 10.15 11.85
C THR A 211 -12.16 10.70 12.13
N SER A 212 -11.79 11.80 11.47
CA SER A 212 -10.50 12.49 11.65
C SER A 212 -10.55 13.62 12.68
N ASP A 213 -11.62 13.71 13.48
CA ASP A 213 -11.82 14.69 14.56
C ASP A 213 -11.56 16.15 14.12
N LYS A 214 -12.13 16.52 12.97
CA LYS A 214 -12.05 17.89 12.41
C LYS A 214 -13.25 18.74 12.89
N GLU A 215 -13.49 19.87 12.21
CA GLU A 215 -14.56 20.82 12.54
C GLU A 215 -15.96 20.19 12.50
N MET A 216 -16.46 19.81 13.66
CA MET A 216 -17.68 19.02 13.79
C MET A 216 -18.94 19.78 13.37
N GLU A 217 -18.95 21.11 13.55
CA GLU A 217 -20.03 21.99 13.06
C GLU A 217 -20.15 21.99 11.53
N GLN A 218 -19.01 21.91 10.83
CA GLN A 218 -19.02 21.81 9.37
C GLN A 218 -19.46 20.42 8.90
N ALA A 219 -19.02 19.37 9.62
CA ALA A 219 -19.51 18.01 9.39
C ALA A 219 -21.03 17.94 9.57
N HIS A 220 -21.57 18.59 10.60
CA HIS A 220 -23.00 18.65 10.89
C HIS A 220 -23.78 19.30 9.74
N LYS A 221 -23.34 20.46 9.26
CA LYS A 221 -23.99 21.13 8.10
C LYS A 221 -24.05 20.23 6.86
N TRP A 222 -22.96 19.55 6.53
CA TRP A 222 -22.93 18.66 5.37
C TRP A 222 -23.82 17.44 5.54
N ILE A 223 -23.79 16.81 6.72
CA ILE A 223 -24.62 15.62 6.94
C ILE A 223 -26.11 15.96 7.01
N GLU A 224 -26.49 17.13 7.56
CA GLU A 224 -27.88 17.61 7.53
C GLU A 224 -28.38 17.79 6.10
N GLN A 225 -27.58 18.43 5.25
CA GLN A 225 -27.94 18.62 3.83
C GLN A 225 -28.03 17.29 3.08
N SER A 226 -27.10 16.36 3.34
CA SER A 226 -27.12 15.01 2.77
C SER A 226 -28.40 14.26 3.16
N VAL A 227 -28.71 14.21 4.46
CA VAL A 227 -29.89 13.53 5.01
C VAL A 227 -31.20 14.17 4.54
N ALA A 228 -31.27 15.50 4.45
CA ALA A 228 -32.45 16.19 3.95
C ALA A 228 -32.76 15.87 2.48
N THR A 229 -31.74 15.52 1.69
CA THR A 229 -31.85 15.24 0.26
C THR A 229 -32.14 13.76 -0.02
N ASP A 230 -31.38 12.86 0.60
CA ASP A 230 -31.53 11.41 0.43
C ASP A 230 -31.30 10.69 1.77
N PRO A 231 -32.31 10.63 2.65
CA PRO A 231 -32.16 10.00 3.96
C PRO A 231 -31.96 8.49 3.79
N LYS A 232 -30.86 7.98 4.34
CA LYS A 232 -30.54 6.56 4.42
C LYS A 232 -30.21 6.20 5.85
N TYR A 233 -30.48 4.96 6.27
CA TYR A 233 -30.21 4.56 7.65
C TYR A 233 -28.75 4.86 8.08
N TRP A 234 -27.76 4.67 7.21
CA TRP A 234 -26.36 4.95 7.54
C TRP A 234 -25.99 6.43 7.54
N THR A 235 -26.62 7.27 6.70
CA THR A 235 -26.37 8.73 6.69
C THR A 235 -26.98 9.37 7.93
N VAL A 236 -28.20 8.96 8.30
CA VAL A 236 -28.87 9.42 9.52
C VAL A 236 -28.13 8.93 10.78
N HIS A 237 -27.58 7.71 10.76
CA HIS A 237 -26.74 7.22 11.87
C HIS A 237 -25.49 8.08 12.06
N LEU A 238 -24.82 8.48 10.97
CA LEU A 238 -23.67 9.39 11.05
C LEU A 238 -24.10 10.75 11.61
N LYS A 239 -25.26 11.27 11.20
CA LYS A 239 -25.82 12.52 11.76
C LYS A 239 -25.95 12.42 13.29
N ALA A 240 -26.57 11.36 13.79
CA ALA A 240 -26.73 11.13 15.23
C ALA A 240 -25.38 11.13 15.98
N LYS A 241 -24.35 10.50 15.40
CA LYS A 241 -23.00 10.46 15.99
C LYS A 241 -22.31 11.83 16.00
N ILE A 242 -22.56 12.66 14.98
CA ILE A 242 -22.03 14.02 14.90
C ILE A 242 -22.74 14.91 15.93
N GLU A 243 -24.07 14.81 16.05
CA GLU A 243 -24.88 15.52 17.04
C GLU A 243 -24.45 15.19 18.47
N ASP A 244 -24.20 13.91 18.77
CA ASP A 244 -23.62 13.46 20.05
C ASP A 244 -22.28 14.15 20.34
N LYS A 245 -21.35 14.16 19.37
CA LYS A 245 -20.07 14.87 19.51
C LYS A 245 -20.21 16.38 19.72
N LEU A 246 -21.30 16.98 19.25
CA LEU A 246 -21.63 18.39 19.46
C LEU A 246 -22.37 18.64 20.79
N GLY A 247 -22.73 17.60 21.54
CA GLY A 247 -23.51 17.69 22.77
C GLY A 247 -25.01 17.90 22.54
N LEU A 248 -25.49 17.75 21.30
CA LEU A 248 -26.89 17.87 20.89
C LEU A 248 -27.63 16.56 21.20
N THR A 249 -27.79 16.28 22.49
CA THR A 249 -28.20 14.95 22.97
C THR A 249 -29.62 14.59 22.53
N GLU A 250 -30.55 15.55 22.56
CA GLU A 250 -31.95 15.30 22.16
C GLU A 250 -32.04 15.04 20.66
N GLU A 251 -31.33 15.81 19.85
CA GLU A 251 -31.25 15.68 18.39
C GLU A 251 -30.57 14.36 18.01
N ALA A 252 -29.48 13.99 18.68
CA ALA A 252 -28.77 12.74 18.46
C ALA A 252 -29.69 11.52 18.70
N ILE A 253 -30.51 11.54 19.75
CA ILE A 253 -31.50 10.49 20.02
C ILE A 253 -32.55 10.44 18.91
N GLN A 254 -33.10 11.58 18.49
CA GLN A 254 -34.10 11.65 17.41
C GLN A 254 -33.55 11.10 16.08
N SER A 255 -32.34 11.52 15.70
CA SER A 255 -31.65 11.00 14.52
C SER A 255 -31.38 9.50 14.64
N ALA A 256 -30.93 9.01 15.80
CA ALA A 256 -30.69 7.59 16.01
C ALA A 256 -31.98 6.74 15.92
N GLU A 257 -33.11 7.23 16.44
CA GLU A 257 -34.41 6.58 16.29
C GLU A 257 -34.87 6.54 14.82
N MET A 258 -34.73 7.65 14.09
CA MET A 258 -35.03 7.69 12.65
C MET A 258 -34.16 6.71 11.87
N SER A 259 -32.85 6.69 12.15
CA SER A 259 -31.92 5.74 11.54
C SER A 259 -32.31 4.29 11.83
N LYS A 260 -32.70 3.99 13.08
CA LYS A 260 -33.17 2.66 13.49
C LYS A 260 -34.41 2.24 12.71
N GLN A 261 -35.40 3.12 12.55
CA GLN A 261 -36.60 2.84 11.77
C GLN A 261 -36.26 2.53 10.30
N LEU A 262 -35.45 3.37 9.66
CA LEU A 262 -35.02 3.14 8.27
C LEU A 262 -34.23 1.83 8.11
N ALA A 263 -33.44 1.45 9.12
CA ALA A 263 -32.70 0.19 9.13
C ALA A 263 -33.63 -1.02 9.27
N ASP A 264 -34.66 -0.92 10.11
CA ASP A 264 -35.66 -1.97 10.31
C ASP A 264 -36.48 -2.21 9.04
N GLU A 265 -36.94 -1.13 8.39
CA GLU A 265 -37.62 -1.18 7.08
C GLU A 265 -36.74 -1.84 6.00
N ALA A 266 -35.43 -1.56 6.02
CA ALA A 266 -34.44 -2.19 5.16
C ALA A 266 -34.03 -3.60 5.60
N LYS A 267 -34.56 -4.12 6.71
CA LYS A 267 -34.22 -5.41 7.34
C LYS A 267 -32.73 -5.55 7.66
N ASN A 268 -32.07 -4.43 7.99
CA ASN A 268 -30.66 -4.38 8.38
C ASN A 268 -30.52 -4.38 9.91
N ILE A 269 -30.50 -5.58 10.49
CA ILE A 269 -30.43 -5.77 11.94
C ILE A 269 -29.16 -5.20 12.57
N ASP A 270 -28.04 -5.13 11.84
CA ASP A 270 -26.79 -4.59 12.36
C ASP A 270 -26.92 -3.09 12.66
N TYR A 271 -27.60 -2.35 11.78
CA TYR A 271 -27.85 -0.93 12.00
C TYR A 271 -28.94 -0.66 13.05
N VAL A 272 -29.94 -1.52 13.18
CA VAL A 272 -30.88 -1.47 14.32
C VAL A 272 -30.11 -1.55 15.63
N ASN A 273 -29.23 -2.55 15.76
CA ASN A 273 -28.40 -2.74 16.95
C ASN A 273 -27.36 -1.63 17.18
N LEU A 274 -26.83 -1.00 16.12
CA LEU A 274 -25.94 0.15 16.24
C LEU A 274 -26.67 1.35 16.86
N ASN A 275 -27.89 1.65 16.37
CA ASN A 275 -28.69 2.73 16.90
C ASN A 275 -29.18 2.47 18.32
N ASP A 276 -29.61 1.24 18.65
CA ASP A 276 -30.01 0.90 20.03
C ASP A 276 -28.86 1.12 21.02
N ARG A 277 -27.63 0.77 20.64
CA ARG A 277 -26.44 1.03 21.47
C ARG A 277 -26.17 2.52 21.63
N LEU A 278 -26.31 3.31 20.56
CA LEU A 278 -26.12 4.75 20.60
C LEU A 278 -27.17 5.42 21.49
N ILE A 279 -28.47 5.13 21.27
CA ILE A 279 -29.58 5.66 22.08
C ILE A 279 -29.35 5.35 23.56
N LYS A 280 -28.99 4.11 23.89
CA LYS A 280 -28.71 3.70 25.27
C LYS A 280 -27.51 4.45 25.88
N ALA A 281 -26.50 4.81 25.09
CA ALA A 281 -25.35 5.55 25.57
C ALA A 281 -25.63 7.04 25.82
N LEU A 282 -26.70 7.58 25.21
CA LEU A 282 -27.14 8.98 25.32
C LEU A 282 -28.14 9.22 26.46
N GLN A 283 -28.63 8.16 27.12
CA GLN A 283 -29.59 8.18 28.23
C GLN A 283 -28.89 8.11 29.59
#